data_AF-A0A9N8F3E9-F1
#
_entry.id   AF-A0A9N8F3E9-F1
#
_cell.length_a   1.000
_cell.length_b   1.000
_cell.length_c   1.000
_cell.angle_alpha   90.00
_cell.angle_beta   90.00
_cell.angle_gamma   90.00
#
_symmetry.space_group_name_H-M   'P 1'
#
loop_
_entity.id
_entity.type
_entity.pdbx_description
1 polymer ?
#
loop_
_entity_poly.entity_id
_entity_poly.type
_entity_poly.pdbx_seq_one_letter_code
_entity_poly.pdbx_strand_id
1 'polypeptide(L)'
;MFHQWSTTDTLKASFYPNQCFAVKIRVFDEPEVYATNEFGVVDYEVRHMIDYNYLASIDHVDARDYLEHLIAPTPPCNSVWGTNTEGEERVIGMLDQRLHVTLYTGIDKGWVQLKLQNVLVVQSLPVPMHVSFNALELFYTGQIESSTRLRADLFPSQFRAHPYWGRKEKEHFIGTFDPELTQSIQDNATGRPNKVRKGGACACCGFSFCSLVCASCEKENYCSRECQKARWKMHKKICGNGLSAPTSWIIHTKPLS
;
A
#
# COMPACT_ATOMS: atom_id res chain seq x y z
N MET A 1 -26.63 -11.96 18.85
CA MET A 1 -27.25 -10.62 18.70
C MET A 1 -26.35 -9.86 17.74
N PHE A 2 -26.74 -9.71 16.48
CA PHE A 2 -25.95 -8.93 15.53
C PHE A 2 -26.36 -7.47 15.72
N HIS A 3 -25.43 -6.63 16.19
CA HIS A 3 -25.66 -5.19 16.25
C HIS A 3 -25.92 -4.70 14.82
N GLN A 4 -27.08 -4.07 14.64
CA GLN A 4 -27.46 -3.41 13.41
C GLN A 4 -26.68 -2.08 13.38
N TRP A 5 -25.49 -2.11 12.77
CA TRP A 5 -24.63 -0.93 12.69
C TRP A 5 -25.20 0.05 11.65
N SER A 6 -25.36 1.29 12.09
CA SER A 6 -25.75 2.43 11.27
C SER A 6 -24.72 2.66 10.16
N THR A 7 -25.23 2.97 8.97
CA THR A 7 -24.50 3.35 7.75
C THR A 7 -23.31 4.30 8.02
N THR A 8 -22.13 3.87 7.56
CA THR A 8 -21.03 4.71 7.07
C THR A 8 -20.52 5.85 7.96
N ASP A 9 -20.06 5.56 9.19
CA ASP A 9 -19.24 6.53 9.91
C ASP A 9 -17.86 6.67 9.23
N THR A 10 -17.76 7.57 8.26
CA THR A 10 -16.51 7.81 7.53
C THR A 10 -15.45 8.47 8.39
N LEU A 11 -15.88 9.11 9.50
CA LEU A 11 -15.01 9.90 10.38
C LEU A 11 -13.95 9.04 11.06
N LYS A 12 -14.09 7.71 11.02
CA LYS A 12 -13.15 6.74 11.57
C LYS A 12 -12.58 5.88 10.44
N ALA A 13 -11.25 5.85 10.34
CA ALA A 13 -10.57 4.87 9.51
C ALA A 13 -10.32 3.60 10.31
N SER A 14 -10.52 2.47 9.65
CA SER A 14 -10.21 1.15 10.23
C SER A 14 -8.72 0.88 10.18
N PHE A 15 -8.13 0.46 11.30
CA PHE A 15 -6.72 0.07 11.40
C PHE A 15 -6.57 -1.23 12.19
N TYR A 16 -6.18 -2.29 11.50
CA TYR A 16 -6.15 -3.66 12.04
C TYR A 16 -4.77 -4.31 11.99
N PRO A 17 -3.74 -3.72 12.61
CA PRO A 17 -2.40 -4.27 12.55
C PRO A 17 -2.30 -5.68 13.17
N ASN A 18 -3.15 -6.02 14.15
CA ASN A 18 -3.10 -7.26 14.93
C ASN A 18 -3.42 -8.52 14.13
N GLN A 19 -4.15 -8.42 13.03
CA GLN A 19 -4.64 -9.59 12.31
C GLN A 19 -3.65 -10.09 11.25
N CYS A 20 -2.48 -9.44 11.14
CA CYS A 20 -1.67 -9.52 9.93
C CYS A 20 -0.18 -9.61 10.23
N PHE A 21 0.61 -9.60 9.16
CA PHE A 21 2.06 -9.69 9.22
C PHE A 21 2.70 -8.31 9.11
N ALA A 22 3.92 -8.19 9.61
CA ALA A 22 4.80 -7.07 9.31
C ALA A 22 5.52 -7.32 7.98
N VAL A 23 5.63 -6.27 7.17
CA VAL A 23 6.34 -6.25 5.89
C VAL A 23 7.41 -5.19 5.90
N LYS A 24 8.54 -5.45 5.23
CA LYS A 24 9.61 -4.45 5.11
C LYS A 24 9.28 -3.46 4.00
N ILE A 25 9.45 -2.19 4.30
CA ILE A 25 9.29 -1.09 3.35
C ILE A 25 10.46 -0.12 3.44
N ARG A 26 10.60 0.74 2.43
CA ARG A 26 11.39 1.97 2.45
C ARG A 26 10.48 3.11 2.03
N VAL A 27 10.52 4.24 2.72
CA VAL A 27 9.80 5.46 2.30
C VAL A 27 10.84 6.40 1.72
N PHE A 28 10.64 6.89 0.50
CA PHE A 28 11.66 7.69 -0.22
C PHE A 28 13.05 7.04 -0.33
N ASP A 29 13.12 5.71 -0.42
CA ASP A 29 14.36 4.92 -0.47
C ASP A 29 15.29 5.06 0.76
N GLU A 30 14.76 5.59 1.87
CA GLU A 30 15.40 5.59 3.20
C GLU A 30 15.65 4.17 3.74
N PRO A 31 16.42 4.02 4.84
CA PRO A 31 16.63 2.73 5.49
C PRO A 31 15.32 1.96 5.74
N GLU A 32 15.40 0.64 5.64
CA GLU A 32 14.21 -0.21 5.74
C GLU A 32 13.57 -0.14 7.14
N VAL A 33 12.23 -0.08 7.16
CA VAL A 33 11.42 -0.20 8.37
C VAL A 33 10.36 -1.28 8.17
N TYR A 34 9.79 -1.76 9.28
CA TYR A 34 8.61 -2.59 9.20
C TYR A 34 7.34 -1.74 9.18
N ALA A 35 6.41 -2.13 8.32
CA ALA A 35 5.04 -1.63 8.24
C ALA A 35 4.06 -2.78 8.49
N THR A 36 2.83 -2.43 8.86
CA THR A 36 1.72 -3.39 8.92
C THR A 36 0.94 -3.37 7.61
N ASN A 37 0.06 -4.35 7.44
CA ASN A 37 -0.91 -4.45 6.35
C ASN A 37 -2.13 -5.22 6.88
N GLU A 38 -3.19 -5.36 6.10
CA GLU A 38 -4.40 -6.10 6.46
C GLU A 38 -4.48 -7.53 5.87
N PHE A 39 -3.46 -8.03 5.16
CA PHE A 39 -3.36 -9.39 4.55
C PHE A 39 -4.69 -10.17 4.35
N GLY A 40 -5.60 -9.67 3.50
CA GLY A 40 -6.83 -10.39 3.16
C GLY A 40 -7.86 -10.50 4.29
N VAL A 41 -7.65 -9.79 5.40
CA VAL A 41 -8.75 -9.43 6.30
C VAL A 41 -9.76 -8.67 5.46
N VAL A 42 -11.01 -9.07 5.63
CA VAL A 42 -12.15 -8.43 5.00
C VAL A 42 -12.39 -7.10 5.70
N ASP A 43 -11.49 -6.16 5.46
CA ASP A 43 -11.73 -4.73 5.61
C ASP A 43 -11.82 -4.12 4.21
N TYR A 44 -12.57 -3.03 4.10
CA TYR A 44 -12.79 -2.34 2.82
C TYR A 44 -12.25 -0.91 2.87
N GLU A 45 -11.44 -0.65 3.89
CA GLU A 45 -10.68 0.57 4.04
C GLU A 45 -9.50 0.51 3.06
N VAL A 46 -9.46 1.43 2.10
CA VAL A 46 -8.41 1.48 1.07
C VAL A 46 -7.48 2.67 1.29
N ARG A 47 -7.40 3.16 2.52
CA ARG A 47 -6.48 4.22 2.94
C ARG A 47 -5.22 3.60 3.55
N HIS A 48 -4.07 4.06 3.11
CA HIS A 48 -2.82 3.80 3.81
C HIS A 48 -2.69 4.78 4.98
N MET A 49 -1.85 4.48 5.96
CA MET A 49 -1.61 5.37 7.09
C MET A 49 -0.12 5.51 7.33
N ILE A 50 0.35 6.71 7.62
CA ILE A 50 1.72 6.98 8.03
C ILE A 50 1.73 7.80 9.32
N ASP A 51 2.62 7.45 10.23
CA ASP A 51 2.77 8.19 11.48
C ASP A 51 3.38 9.57 11.19
N TYR A 52 2.81 10.61 11.79
CA TYR A 52 3.28 12.00 11.63
C TYR A 52 4.75 12.15 12.05
N ASN A 53 5.13 11.63 13.22
CA ASN A 53 6.50 11.78 13.72
C ASN A 53 7.49 10.96 12.89
N TYR A 54 7.06 9.79 12.39
CA TYR A 54 7.87 9.02 11.44
C TYR A 54 8.11 9.80 10.15
N LEU A 55 7.06 10.31 9.50
CA LEU A 55 7.18 11.08 8.26
C LEU A 55 8.07 12.32 8.48
N ALA A 56 7.91 13.03 9.59
CA ALA A 56 8.73 14.18 9.95
C ALA A 56 10.20 13.84 10.24
N SER A 57 10.50 12.59 10.63
CA SER A 57 11.85 12.13 10.94
C SER A 57 12.66 11.70 9.72
N ILE A 58 12.03 11.55 8.56
CA ILE A 58 12.71 11.16 7.32
C ILE A 58 13.51 12.35 6.78
N ASP A 59 14.82 12.16 6.59
CA ASP A 59 15.73 13.18 6.04
C ASP A 59 15.66 13.23 4.49
N HIS A 60 14.44 13.39 3.97
CA HIS A 60 14.18 13.52 2.55
C HIS A 60 13.53 14.88 2.27
N VAL A 61 13.97 15.57 1.21
CA VAL A 61 13.47 16.90 0.84
C VAL A 61 11.94 16.92 0.69
N ASP A 62 11.40 15.88 0.06
CA ASP A 62 9.95 15.76 -0.15
C ASP A 62 9.18 15.55 1.16
N ALA A 63 9.77 14.92 2.19
CA ALA A 63 9.03 14.56 3.41
C ALA A 63 8.47 15.79 4.15
N ARG A 64 9.22 16.90 4.14
CA ARG A 64 8.75 18.19 4.69
C ARG A 64 7.65 18.80 3.83
N ASP A 65 7.83 18.74 2.50
CA ASP A 65 6.83 19.25 1.54
C ASP A 65 5.48 18.56 1.73
N TYR A 66 5.45 17.25 1.96
CA TYR A 66 4.22 16.51 2.25
C TYR A 66 3.49 17.01 3.50
N LEU A 67 4.23 17.38 4.56
CA LEU A 67 3.63 17.85 5.81
C LEU A 67 3.09 19.28 5.71
N GLU A 68 3.67 20.10 4.84
CA GLU A 68 3.22 21.47 4.58
C GLU A 68 1.95 21.52 3.69
N HIS A 69 1.72 20.47 2.89
CA HIS A 69 0.61 20.40 1.91
C HIS A 69 -0.47 19.37 2.26
N LEU A 70 -0.67 19.07 3.55
CA LEU A 70 -1.76 18.18 3.97
C LEU A 70 -3.13 18.74 3.61
N ILE A 71 -3.98 17.87 3.06
CA ILE A 71 -5.38 18.19 2.73
C ILE A 71 -6.34 17.51 3.70
N ALA A 72 -7.60 17.96 3.70
CA ALA A 72 -8.67 17.30 4.43
C ALA A 72 -8.85 15.86 3.91
N PRO A 73 -8.94 14.85 4.79
CA PRO A 73 -9.19 13.47 4.38
C PRO A 73 -10.46 13.34 3.55
N THR A 74 -10.39 12.54 2.49
CA THR A 74 -11.52 12.25 1.61
C THR A 74 -11.62 10.73 1.41
N PRO A 75 -12.66 10.06 1.95
CA PRO A 75 -13.78 10.62 2.71
C PRO A 75 -13.34 11.22 4.07
N PRO A 76 -14.15 12.13 4.65
CA PRO A 76 -13.83 12.82 5.91
C PRO A 76 -13.45 11.84 7.00
N CYS A 77 -12.31 12.07 7.66
CA CYS A 77 -11.74 11.21 8.70
C CYS A 77 -11.06 12.06 9.75
N ASN A 78 -11.31 11.82 11.03
CA ASN A 78 -10.67 12.56 12.12
C ASN A 78 -9.96 11.65 13.13
N SER A 79 -10.25 10.36 13.11
CA SER A 79 -9.69 9.38 14.03
C SER A 79 -9.43 8.05 13.33
N VAL A 80 -8.58 7.25 13.96
CA VAL A 80 -8.28 5.88 13.57
C VAL A 80 -8.80 4.97 14.66
N TRP A 81 -9.36 3.83 14.27
CA TRP A 81 -9.94 2.85 15.18
C TRP A 81 -9.21 1.50 15.05
N GLY A 82 -9.20 0.68 16.11
CA GLY A 82 -8.48 -0.62 16.14
C GLY A 82 -7.05 -0.54 16.71
N THR A 83 -6.71 0.61 17.28
CA THR A 83 -5.49 0.85 18.06
C THR A 83 -5.64 0.49 19.54
N ASN A 84 -6.85 0.19 20.03
CA ASN A 84 -7.17 -0.04 21.46
C ASN A 84 -6.87 1.17 22.38
N THR A 85 -6.70 2.34 21.76
CA THR A 85 -6.43 3.65 22.37
C THR A 85 -7.41 4.67 21.80
N GLU A 86 -8.64 4.23 21.47
CA GLU A 86 -9.65 5.01 20.76
C GLU A 86 -9.79 6.42 21.38
N GLY A 87 -9.30 7.43 20.67
CA GLY A 87 -9.31 8.82 21.09
C GLY A 87 -7.93 9.47 21.25
N GLU A 88 -6.84 8.71 21.28
CA GLU A 88 -5.47 9.26 21.30
C GLU A 88 -4.90 9.45 19.90
N GLU A 89 -5.25 8.58 18.93
CA GLU A 89 -4.84 8.75 17.54
C GLU A 89 -5.71 9.78 16.83
N ARG A 90 -5.01 10.75 16.23
CA ARG A 90 -5.66 11.85 15.52
C ARG A 90 -5.22 11.84 14.07
N VAL A 91 -6.18 11.81 13.15
CA VAL A 91 -5.90 12.07 11.74
C VAL A 91 -5.61 13.56 11.59
N ILE A 92 -4.36 13.88 11.24
CA ILE A 92 -3.89 15.26 11.04
C ILE A 92 -4.34 15.77 9.66
N GLY A 93 -4.28 14.89 8.67
CA GLY A 93 -4.69 15.18 7.30
C GLY A 93 -4.46 13.98 6.40
N MET A 94 -4.45 14.23 5.10
CA MET A 94 -4.16 13.26 4.06
C MET A 94 -3.14 13.87 3.11
N LEU A 95 -2.25 13.05 2.57
CA LEU A 95 -1.31 13.51 1.55
C LEU A 95 -2.07 13.90 0.28
N ASP A 96 -1.76 15.07 -0.26
CA ASP A 96 -2.29 15.58 -1.54
C ASP A 96 -1.60 14.93 -2.75
N GLN A 97 -0.39 14.41 -2.55
CA GLN A 97 0.42 13.72 -3.53
C GLN A 97 0.60 12.22 -3.20
N ARG A 98 1.11 11.46 -4.17
CA ARG A 98 1.32 10.01 -4.02
C ARG A 98 2.64 9.71 -3.31
N LEU A 99 2.57 9.06 -2.15
CA LEU A 99 3.74 8.66 -1.39
C LEU A 99 4.53 7.55 -2.10
N HIS A 100 5.83 7.77 -2.28
CA HIS A 100 6.74 6.77 -2.84
C HIS A 100 7.23 5.81 -1.75
N VAL A 101 6.88 4.53 -1.89
CA VAL A 101 7.25 3.47 -0.94
C VAL A 101 7.82 2.28 -1.69
N THR A 102 8.92 1.71 -1.25
CA THR A 102 9.47 0.48 -1.83
C THR A 102 9.18 -0.70 -0.90
N LEU A 103 8.35 -1.64 -1.34
CA LEU A 103 7.93 -2.84 -0.60
C LEU A 103 8.85 -4.03 -0.91
N TYR A 104 9.31 -4.73 0.12
CA TYR A 104 10.05 -5.97 -0.05
C TYR A 104 9.12 -7.17 -0.24
N THR A 105 9.14 -7.78 -1.42
CA THR A 105 8.22 -8.89 -1.75
C THR A 105 8.77 -10.26 -1.35
N GLY A 106 10.07 -10.39 -1.14
CA GLY A 106 10.74 -11.67 -0.88
C GLY A 106 10.89 -12.56 -2.12
N ILE A 107 9.99 -12.44 -3.11
CA ILE A 107 10.09 -13.08 -4.42
C ILE A 107 11.40 -12.60 -5.08
N ASP A 108 12.31 -13.55 -5.37
CA ASP A 108 13.65 -13.28 -5.89
C ASP A 108 14.49 -12.30 -5.05
N LYS A 109 14.17 -12.14 -3.75
CA LYS A 109 14.74 -11.11 -2.85
C LYS A 109 14.57 -9.69 -3.40
N GLY A 110 13.51 -9.47 -4.18
CA GLY A 110 13.23 -8.22 -4.88
C GLY A 110 12.54 -7.16 -4.03
N TRP A 111 12.71 -5.92 -4.47
CA TRP A 111 12.01 -4.74 -3.99
C TRP A 111 11.08 -4.23 -5.09
N VAL A 112 9.87 -3.85 -4.73
CA VAL A 112 8.87 -3.28 -5.63
C VAL A 112 8.55 -1.87 -5.17
N GLN A 113 8.89 -0.87 -5.97
CA GLN A 113 8.47 0.51 -5.74
C GLN A 113 6.95 0.60 -5.87
N LEU A 114 6.28 1.40 -5.06
CA LEU A 114 4.84 1.63 -4.99
C LEU A 114 4.60 3.14 -4.93
N LYS A 115 3.47 3.59 -5.50
CA LYS A 115 3.00 4.97 -5.40
C LYS A 115 1.65 4.97 -4.71
N LEU A 116 1.68 5.14 -3.40
CA LEU A 116 0.53 5.05 -2.53
C LEU A 116 -0.30 6.33 -2.58
N GLN A 117 -1.61 6.19 -2.55
CA GLN A 117 -2.57 7.29 -2.63
C GLN A 117 -3.54 7.21 -1.45
N ASN A 118 -4.22 8.30 -1.10
CA ASN A 118 -5.11 8.32 0.07
C ASN A 118 -4.38 7.92 1.35
N VAL A 119 -3.15 8.42 1.51
CA VAL A 119 -2.33 8.16 2.69
C VAL A 119 -2.76 9.14 3.78
N LEU A 120 -3.40 8.64 4.84
CA LEU A 120 -3.69 9.43 6.02
C LEU A 120 -2.39 9.67 6.80
N VAL A 121 -2.19 10.92 7.23
CA VAL A 121 -1.15 11.27 8.20
C VAL A 121 -1.80 11.27 9.57
N VAL A 122 -1.33 10.38 10.42
CA VAL A 122 -1.95 10.10 11.71
C VAL A 122 -0.94 10.36 12.81
N GLN A 123 -1.34 11.07 13.84
CA GLN A 123 -0.54 11.28 15.03
C GLN A 123 -0.66 10.07 15.96
N SER A 124 0.48 9.61 16.47
CA SER A 124 0.58 8.54 17.48
C SER A 124 0.12 7.17 16.95
N LEU A 125 0.54 6.76 15.75
CA LEU A 125 0.30 5.36 15.36
C LEU A 125 1.20 4.42 16.17
N PRO A 126 0.77 3.16 16.42
CA PRO A 126 1.61 2.16 17.06
C PRO A 126 2.72 1.59 16.16
N VAL A 127 2.79 2.03 14.90
CA VAL A 127 3.71 1.58 13.86
C VAL A 127 4.10 2.75 12.96
N PRO A 128 5.26 2.71 12.28
CA PRO A 128 5.66 3.76 11.35
C PRO A 128 4.66 3.97 10.22
N MET A 129 4.13 2.85 9.70
CA MET A 129 3.26 2.86 8.53
C MET A 129 2.34 1.64 8.49
N HIS A 130 1.14 1.84 7.94
CA HIS A 130 0.19 0.82 7.54
C HIS A 130 0.00 0.86 6.02
N VAL A 131 0.32 -0.23 5.34
CA VAL A 131 0.16 -0.36 3.90
C VAL A 131 -1.09 -1.18 3.61
N SER A 132 -2.16 -0.49 3.21
CA SER A 132 -3.35 -1.17 2.69
C SER A 132 -3.04 -2.07 1.50
N PHE A 133 -3.13 -3.38 1.69
CA PHE A 133 -2.98 -4.38 0.61
C PHE A 133 -4.26 -4.54 -0.19
N ASN A 134 -5.42 -4.25 0.42
CA ASN A 134 -6.69 -4.19 -0.28
C ASN A 134 -6.69 -3.06 -1.31
N ALA A 135 -6.12 -1.89 -0.98
CA ALA A 135 -5.91 -0.79 -1.92
C ALA A 135 -4.96 -1.13 -3.08
N LEU A 136 -4.07 -2.10 -2.86
CA LEU A 136 -3.06 -2.45 -3.83
C LEU A 136 -3.52 -3.50 -4.84
N GLU A 137 -4.63 -4.22 -4.66
CA GLU A 137 -5.03 -5.37 -5.51
C GLU A 137 -3.89 -6.39 -5.79
N LEU A 138 -2.77 -6.31 -5.07
CA LEU A 138 -1.51 -6.92 -5.49
C LEU A 138 -1.43 -8.41 -5.18
N PHE A 139 -2.30 -8.95 -4.30
CA PHE A 139 -1.92 -10.15 -3.54
C PHE A 139 -3.01 -11.19 -3.31
N TYR A 140 -3.94 -11.36 -4.25
CA TYR A 140 -4.87 -12.51 -4.20
C TYR A 140 -4.20 -13.88 -4.41
N THR A 141 -2.90 -13.94 -4.75
CA THR A 141 -2.22 -15.19 -5.12
C THR A 141 -1.34 -15.80 -4.02
N GLY A 142 -1.29 -15.23 -2.81
CA GLY A 142 -0.62 -15.88 -1.66
C GLY A 142 0.91 -15.95 -1.71
N GLN A 143 1.59 -15.05 -2.44
CA GLN A 143 3.03 -15.14 -2.71
C GLN A 143 3.97 -14.21 -1.91
N ILE A 144 3.52 -13.56 -0.84
CA ILE A 144 4.44 -12.76 -0.01
C ILE A 144 5.15 -13.69 0.99
N GLU A 145 6.32 -14.19 0.59
CA GLU A 145 7.17 -15.03 1.46
C GLU A 145 7.84 -14.23 2.60
N SER A 146 7.86 -12.88 2.53
CA SER A 146 8.60 -12.02 3.47
C SER A 146 7.84 -11.63 4.74
N SER A 147 6.65 -12.17 4.94
CA SER A 147 5.74 -11.76 6.01
C SER A 147 6.24 -12.26 7.38
N THR A 148 6.55 -11.35 8.30
CA THR A 148 6.98 -11.72 9.68
C THR A 148 5.80 -11.54 10.65
N ARG A 149 5.63 -12.45 11.61
CA ARG A 149 4.58 -12.30 12.63
C ARG A 149 4.70 -10.94 13.32
N LEU A 150 3.59 -10.21 13.44
CA LEU A 150 3.58 -8.89 14.06
C LEU A 150 4.06 -8.95 15.52
N ARG A 151 5.09 -8.15 15.83
CA ARG A 151 5.62 -7.98 17.18
C ARG A 151 6.15 -6.56 17.35
N ALA A 152 6.03 -6.01 18.55
CA ALA A 152 6.46 -4.64 18.85
C ALA A 152 7.97 -4.42 18.57
N ASP A 153 8.81 -5.43 18.85
CA ASP A 153 10.27 -5.37 18.69
C ASP A 153 10.74 -5.20 17.24
N LEU A 154 9.86 -5.46 16.26
CA LEU A 154 10.14 -5.20 14.83
C LEU A 154 10.18 -3.70 14.50
N PHE A 155 9.50 -2.86 15.29
CA PHE A 155 9.38 -1.44 15.00
C PHE A 155 10.47 -0.62 15.73
N PRO A 156 10.78 0.60 15.24
CA PRO A 156 11.65 1.54 15.95
C PRO A 156 11.18 1.77 17.41
N SER A 157 12.12 2.09 18.30
CA SER A 157 11.86 2.13 19.75
C SER A 157 10.72 3.08 20.14
N GLN A 158 10.54 4.19 19.42
CA GLN A 158 9.46 5.14 19.68
C GLN A 158 8.05 4.52 19.55
N PHE A 159 7.88 3.46 18.76
CA PHE A 159 6.60 2.77 18.56
C PHE A 159 6.33 1.68 19.60
N ARG A 160 7.39 1.17 20.25
CA ARG A 160 7.28 0.03 21.18
C ARG A 160 6.57 0.37 22.48
N ALA A 161 6.66 1.63 22.88
CA ALA A 161 6.01 2.14 24.08
C ALA A 161 4.51 2.46 23.88
N HIS A 162 3.99 2.30 22.65
CA HIS A 162 2.60 2.59 22.35
C HIS A 162 1.65 1.68 23.15
N PRO A 163 0.58 2.21 23.80
CA PRO A 163 -0.30 1.42 24.67
C PRO A 163 -0.99 0.24 23.96
N TYR A 164 -1.20 0.33 22.64
CA TYR A 164 -1.63 -0.78 21.76
C TYR A 164 -0.88 -2.10 22.04
N TRP A 165 0.41 -2.05 22.37
CA TRP A 165 1.23 -3.24 22.60
C TRP A 165 1.07 -3.87 23.99
N GLY A 166 0.50 -3.14 24.97
CA GLY A 166 0.48 -3.54 26.38
C GLY A 166 -0.75 -4.35 26.83
N ARG A 167 -1.83 -4.39 26.03
CA ARG A 167 -3.09 -5.05 26.43
C ARG A 167 -3.11 -6.54 26.07
N LYS A 168 -3.55 -7.37 27.02
CA LYS A 168 -3.66 -8.83 26.87
C LYS A 168 -4.87 -9.25 26.03
N GLU A 169 -5.93 -8.45 26.06
CA GLU A 169 -7.16 -8.69 25.31
C GLU A 169 -7.22 -7.69 24.16
N LYS A 170 -7.31 -8.21 22.94
CA LYS A 170 -7.57 -7.43 21.74
C LYS A 170 -9.00 -7.78 21.35
N GLU A 171 -9.93 -6.85 21.52
CA GLU A 171 -11.27 -7.07 20.96
C GLU A 171 -11.14 -7.09 19.44
N HIS A 172 -11.52 -8.22 18.84
CA HIS A 172 -11.60 -8.37 17.40
C HIS A 172 -12.90 -7.73 16.93
N PHE A 173 -12.89 -6.42 16.73
CA PHE A 173 -13.95 -5.79 15.95
C PHE A 173 -13.63 -6.02 14.46
N ILE A 174 -14.63 -6.38 13.69
CA ILE A 174 -14.55 -6.39 12.23
C ILE A 174 -15.35 -5.16 11.81
N GLY A 175 -14.69 -4.20 11.18
CA GLY A 175 -15.32 -2.97 10.69
C GLY A 175 -16.55 -3.29 9.83
N THR A 176 -17.52 -2.38 9.80
CA THR A 176 -18.72 -2.58 8.98
C THR A 176 -18.39 -2.37 7.51
N PHE A 177 -18.78 -3.32 6.65
CA PHE A 177 -18.63 -3.20 5.20
C PHE A 177 -19.49 -2.05 4.67
N ASP A 178 -18.85 -1.09 4.00
CA ASP A 178 -19.55 -0.12 3.17
C ASP A 178 -18.90 -0.02 1.78
N PRO A 179 -19.46 -0.71 0.76
CA PRO A 179 -18.94 -0.66 -0.61
C PRO A 179 -19.15 0.69 -1.31
N GLU A 180 -20.02 1.57 -0.79
CA GLU A 180 -20.17 2.93 -1.31
C GLU A 180 -19.01 3.81 -0.86
N LEU A 181 -18.48 3.59 0.35
CA LEU A 181 -17.32 4.30 0.87
C LEU A 181 -16.10 4.13 -0.04
N THR A 182 -15.80 2.90 -0.46
CA THR A 182 -14.68 2.60 -1.37
C THR A 182 -14.87 3.25 -2.75
N GLN A 183 -16.12 3.34 -3.24
CA GLN A 183 -16.44 3.98 -4.52
C GLN A 183 -16.38 5.51 -4.47
N SER A 184 -16.54 6.10 -3.28
CA SER A 184 -16.52 7.55 -3.06
C SER A 184 -15.11 8.15 -2.98
N ILE A 185 -14.08 7.31 -2.85
CA ILE A 185 -12.69 7.78 -2.78
C ILE A 185 -12.28 8.34 -4.13
N GLN A 186 -12.03 9.66 -4.15
CA GLN A 186 -11.54 10.37 -5.32
C GLN A 186 -10.01 10.40 -5.28
N ASP A 187 -9.38 10.26 -6.44
CA ASP A 187 -7.95 10.50 -6.60
C ASP A 187 -7.69 11.99 -6.35
N ASN A 188 -7.00 12.32 -5.25
CA ASN A 188 -6.78 13.72 -4.84
C ASN A 188 -6.04 14.56 -5.90
N ALA A 189 -5.19 13.93 -6.72
CA ALA A 189 -4.47 14.63 -7.77
C ALA A 189 -5.35 14.97 -8.98
N THR A 190 -6.45 14.24 -9.20
CA THR A 190 -7.29 14.36 -10.41
C THR A 190 -8.75 14.69 -10.14
N GLY A 191 -9.21 14.59 -8.89
CA GLY A 191 -10.61 14.75 -8.48
C GLY A 191 -11.56 13.71 -9.08
N ARG A 192 -11.04 12.64 -9.68
CA ARG A 192 -11.85 11.59 -10.34
C ARG A 192 -12.04 10.41 -9.40
N PRO A 193 -13.14 9.64 -9.53
CA PRO A 193 -13.28 8.38 -8.80
C PRO A 193 -12.04 7.53 -9.00
N ASN A 194 -11.49 7.02 -7.90
CA ASN A 194 -10.33 6.17 -7.90
C ASN A 194 -10.68 4.81 -8.53
N LYS A 195 -10.80 4.79 -9.87
CA LYS A 195 -10.88 3.54 -10.61
C LYS A 195 -9.53 2.88 -10.46
N VAL A 196 -9.46 1.86 -9.62
CA VAL A 196 -8.29 0.98 -9.58
C VAL A 196 -8.02 0.55 -11.02
N ARG A 197 -6.94 1.10 -11.59
CA ARG A 197 -6.63 0.83 -12.99
C ARG A 197 -6.09 -0.58 -13.01
N LYS A 198 -6.87 -1.52 -13.55
CA LYS A 198 -6.39 -2.85 -13.95
C LYS A 198 -5.32 -2.67 -15.04
N GLY A 199 -4.11 -2.34 -14.64
CA GLY A 199 -2.93 -2.25 -15.48
C GLY A 199 -2.08 -3.50 -15.28
N GLY A 200 -1.48 -4.01 -16.36
CA GLY A 200 -0.58 -5.16 -16.25
C GLY A 200 0.74 -4.80 -15.54
N ALA A 201 1.59 -5.80 -15.30
CA ALA A 201 2.93 -5.58 -14.79
C ALA A 201 3.84 -4.93 -15.85
N CYS A 202 4.74 -4.07 -15.40
CA CYS A 202 5.73 -3.42 -16.24
C CYS A 202 6.64 -4.48 -16.84
N ALA A 203 6.69 -4.57 -18.17
CA ALA A 203 7.58 -5.51 -18.85
C ALA A 203 9.08 -5.18 -18.67
N CYS A 204 9.41 -3.99 -18.14
CA CYS A 204 10.79 -3.57 -17.86
C CYS A 204 11.20 -3.87 -16.41
N CYS A 205 10.44 -3.37 -15.43
CA CYS A 205 10.81 -3.42 -14.01
C CYS A 205 9.89 -4.29 -13.14
N GLY A 206 8.85 -4.91 -13.72
CA GLY A 206 7.90 -5.75 -12.98
C GLY A 206 6.82 -4.99 -12.20
N PHE A 207 6.84 -3.66 -12.15
CA PHE A 207 5.85 -2.86 -11.40
C PHE A 207 4.41 -3.09 -11.88
N SER A 208 3.47 -3.44 -11.01
CA SER A 208 2.06 -3.64 -11.35
C SER A 208 1.30 -2.33 -11.64
N PHE A 209 0.05 -2.43 -12.11
CA PHE A 209 -0.84 -1.28 -12.40
C PHE A 209 -0.28 -0.28 -13.40
N CYS A 210 0.55 -0.77 -14.31
CA CYS A 210 1.06 0.03 -15.40
C CYS A 210 -0.06 0.34 -16.38
N SER A 211 -0.36 1.63 -16.58
CA SER A 211 -1.40 2.06 -17.53
C SER A 211 -0.84 2.47 -18.90
N LEU A 212 0.48 2.63 -19.03
CA LEU A 212 1.10 2.88 -20.33
C LEU A 212 1.27 1.54 -21.05
N VAL A 213 0.46 1.29 -22.07
CA VAL A 213 0.60 0.13 -22.95
C VAL A 213 1.46 0.48 -24.17
N CYS A 214 2.08 -0.53 -24.78
CA CYS A 214 2.71 -0.34 -26.08
C CYS A 214 1.65 0.05 -27.13
N ALA A 215 1.75 1.24 -27.72
CA ALA A 215 0.75 1.73 -28.68
C ALA A 215 0.64 0.92 -29.98
N SER A 216 1.62 0.04 -30.27
CA SER A 216 1.62 -0.79 -31.49
C SER A 216 0.97 -2.16 -31.25
N CYS A 217 1.26 -2.81 -30.13
CA CYS A 217 0.78 -4.17 -29.88
C CYS A 217 -0.20 -4.29 -28.71
N GLU A 218 -0.25 -3.30 -27.81
CA GLU A 218 -1.05 -3.29 -26.58
C GLU A 218 -0.81 -4.47 -25.62
N LYS A 219 0.21 -5.31 -25.89
CA LYS A 219 0.53 -6.54 -25.13
C LYS A 219 1.43 -6.31 -23.92
N GLU A 220 2.33 -5.33 -23.96
CA GLU A 220 3.21 -4.99 -22.83
C GLU A 220 2.76 -3.70 -22.16
N ASN A 221 2.82 -3.70 -20.83
CA ASN A 221 2.54 -2.54 -19.98
C ASN A 221 3.86 -1.97 -19.46
N TYR A 222 3.89 -0.67 -19.18
CA TYR A 222 5.03 0.06 -18.66
C TYR A 222 4.63 1.07 -17.60
N CYS A 223 5.48 1.29 -16.60
CA CYS A 223 5.19 2.29 -15.57
C CYS A 223 5.50 3.72 -16.06
N SER A 224 6.38 3.84 -17.07
CA SER A 224 6.80 5.11 -17.64
C SER A 224 7.34 4.97 -19.07
N ARG A 225 7.53 6.10 -19.76
CA ARG A 225 8.15 6.14 -21.10
C ARG A 225 9.61 5.69 -21.06
N GLU A 226 10.29 5.92 -19.95
CA GLU A 226 11.67 5.51 -19.71
C GLU A 226 11.76 3.98 -19.66
N CYS A 227 10.87 3.32 -18.90
CA CYS A 227 10.78 1.86 -18.88
C CYS A 227 10.40 1.27 -20.24
N GLN A 228 9.51 1.93 -20.98
CA GLN A 228 9.19 1.53 -22.36
C GLN A 228 10.44 1.61 -23.26
N LYS A 229 11.18 2.74 -23.24
CA LYS A 229 12.41 2.92 -24.03
C LYS A 229 13.50 1.92 -23.64
N ALA A 230 13.66 1.63 -22.36
CA ALA A 230 14.62 0.66 -21.86
C ALA A 230 14.31 -0.76 -22.37
N ARG A 231 13.03 -1.18 -22.31
CA ARG A 231 12.58 -2.49 -22.82
C ARG A 231 12.51 -2.55 -24.35
N TRP A 232 12.41 -1.40 -25.04
CA TRP A 232 12.16 -1.30 -26.48
C TRP A 232 13.13 -2.09 -27.34
N LYS A 233 14.43 -2.13 -27.01
CA LYS A 233 15.44 -2.88 -27.79
C LYS A 233 15.10 -4.36 -27.95
N MET A 234 14.51 -4.96 -26.91
CA MET A 234 14.05 -6.35 -26.93
C MET A 234 12.62 -6.44 -27.46
N HIS A 235 11.72 -5.59 -26.95
CA HIS A 235 10.31 -5.62 -27.32
C HIS A 235 10.07 -5.41 -28.82
N LYS A 236 10.81 -4.50 -29.48
CA LYS A 236 10.60 -4.20 -30.91
C LYS A 236 10.78 -5.39 -31.85
N LYS A 237 11.51 -6.44 -31.41
CA LYS A 237 11.68 -7.68 -32.20
C LYS A 237 10.41 -8.54 -32.24
N ILE A 238 9.53 -8.36 -31.27
CA ILE A 238 8.26 -9.09 -31.12
C ILE A 238 7.02 -8.17 -31.23
N CYS A 239 7.23 -6.85 -31.25
CA CYS A 239 6.18 -5.85 -31.39
C CYS A 239 5.60 -5.88 -32.81
N GLY A 240 4.27 -6.00 -32.95
CA GLY A 240 3.57 -5.92 -34.24
C GLY A 240 3.44 -7.24 -35.01
N ASN A 241 4.07 -8.34 -34.59
CA ASN A 241 4.08 -9.57 -35.38
C ASN A 241 2.79 -10.40 -35.36
N GLY A 242 1.71 -10.00 -34.67
CA GLY A 242 0.46 -10.77 -34.58
C GLY A 242 0.57 -12.13 -33.86
N LEU A 243 1.77 -12.71 -33.81
CA LEU A 243 2.13 -13.92 -33.10
C LEU A 243 1.88 -13.66 -31.61
N SER A 244 0.86 -14.31 -31.08
CA SER A 244 0.75 -14.61 -29.65
C SER A 244 2.09 -15.15 -29.17
N ALA A 245 2.59 -14.65 -28.04
CA ALA A 245 3.84 -15.16 -27.48
C ALA A 245 3.72 -16.69 -27.35
N PRO A 246 4.67 -17.48 -27.88
CA PRO A 246 4.68 -18.91 -27.62
C PRO A 246 4.80 -19.11 -26.11
N THR A 247 3.86 -19.87 -25.55
CA THR A 247 3.65 -20.10 -24.10
C THR A 247 4.80 -20.86 -23.41
N SER A 248 6.00 -20.91 -24.00
CA SER A 248 7.11 -21.75 -23.58
C SER A 248 8.39 -20.95 -23.33
N TRP A 249 8.38 -20.10 -22.30
CA TRP A 249 9.59 -19.73 -21.57
C TRP A 249 9.34 -19.91 -20.07
N ILE A 250 8.90 -21.11 -19.69
CA ILE A 250 9.11 -21.60 -18.32
C ILE A 250 10.61 -21.88 -18.23
N ILE A 251 11.31 -21.05 -17.47
CA ILE A 251 12.71 -21.25 -17.14
C ILE A 251 12.77 -22.48 -16.25
N HIS A 252 13.12 -23.64 -16.81
CA HIS A 252 13.53 -24.79 -16.00
C HIS A 252 14.87 -24.47 -15.34
N THR A 253 14.83 -24.00 -14.10
CA THR A 253 15.99 -24.05 -13.22
C THR A 253 16.28 -25.52 -12.90
N LYS A 254 17.41 -26.04 -13.37
CA LYS A 254 17.92 -27.35 -12.95
C LYS A 254 18.11 -27.36 -11.43
N PRO A 255 17.71 -28.42 -10.72
CA PRO A 255 18.12 -28.60 -9.34
C PRO A 255 19.64 -28.80 -9.29
N LEU A 256 20.30 -28.10 -8.37
CA LEU A 256 21.69 -28.36 -8.01
C LEU A 256 21.73 -29.71 -7.28
N SER A 257 22.54 -30.63 -7.80
CA SER A 257 22.95 -31.89 -7.16
C SER A 257 24.01 -31.65 -6.11
#